data_AF-A0A529NUV9-F1
#
_entry.id   AF-A0A529NUV9-F1
#
_cell.length_a   1.000
_cell.length_b   1.000
_cell.length_c   1.000
_cell.angle_alpha   90.00
_cell.angle_beta   90.00
_cell.angle_gamma   90.00
#
_symmetry.space_group_name_H-M   'P 1'
#
loop_
_entity.id
_entity.type
_entity.pdbx_description
1 polymer ?
#
loop_
_entity_poly.entity_id
_entity_poly.type
_entity_poly.pdbx_seq_one_letter_code
_entity_poly.pdbx_strand_id
1 'polypeptide(L)'
;RIGVVVGYDEALSHIMQGGCDAIIIPSRFEPCGLTQLYGLRYGCVPVVARTGGLADTIIDANEAALSAGVATGFQFAPNNGGAMLHAIQRLVEQHARPATWASIQRHGMKADVSWDKSAERYVELYRLLHSKRAA
;
A
#
# COMPACT_ATOMS: atom_id res chain seq x y z
N ARG A 1 -6.03 23.12 9.14
CA ARG A 1 -5.02 23.87 8.36
C ARG A 1 -4.55 22.97 7.22
N ILE A 2 -4.21 23.53 6.06
CA ILE A 2 -3.69 22.78 4.92
C ILE A 2 -2.27 23.29 4.65
N GLY A 3 -1.30 22.38 4.52
CA GLY A 3 0.08 22.68 4.15
C GLY A 3 0.40 22.05 2.80
N VAL A 4 1.20 22.73 1.99
CA VAL A 4 1.63 22.25 0.67
C VAL A 4 3.11 22.56 0.51
N VAL A 5 3.87 21.57 0.07
CA VAL A 5 5.26 21.72 -0.35
C VAL A 5 5.35 21.28 -1.80
N VAL A 6 5.92 22.12 -2.67
CA VAL A 6 6.12 21.82 -4.08
C VAL A 6 7.61 21.74 -4.34
N GLY A 7 8.08 20.55 -4.70
CA GLY A 7 9.50 20.26 -4.92
C GLY A 7 9.81 18.81 -4.61
N TYR A 8 11.01 18.36 -4.97
CA TYR A 8 11.54 17.06 -4.57
C TYR A 8 12.41 17.23 -3.34
N ASP A 9 12.06 16.53 -2.27
CA ASP A 9 12.82 16.47 -1.03
C ASP A 9 12.68 15.06 -0.44
N GLU A 10 13.76 14.28 -0.55
CA GLU A 10 13.80 12.90 -0.09
C GLU A 10 13.65 12.81 1.44
N ALA A 11 14.33 13.69 2.18
CA ALA A 11 14.31 13.68 3.64
C ALA A 11 12.90 14.01 4.16
N LEU A 12 12.25 15.01 3.56
CA LEU A 12 10.86 15.33 3.86
C LEU A 12 9.93 14.15 3.53
N SER A 13 10.15 13.45 2.42
CA SER A 13 9.32 12.30 2.04
C SER A 13 9.31 11.19 3.11
N HIS A 14 10.45 10.95 3.75
CA HIS A 14 10.57 10.02 4.87
C HIS A 14 9.83 10.51 6.11
N ILE A 15 9.96 11.80 6.45
CA ILE A 15 9.24 12.40 7.59
C ILE A 15 7.73 12.35 7.37
N MET A 16 7.24 12.65 6.16
CA MET A 16 5.83 12.59 5.84
C MET A 16 5.30 11.16 6.01
N GLN A 17 6.00 10.16 5.49
CA GLN A 17 5.57 8.77 5.61
C GLN A 17 5.65 8.24 7.05
N GLY A 18 6.63 8.68 7.85
CA GLY A 18 6.72 8.30 9.26
C GLY A 18 5.84 9.12 10.22
N GLY A 19 5.34 10.27 9.79
CA GLY A 19 4.55 11.19 10.62
C GLY A 19 3.06 11.26 10.28
N CYS A 20 2.64 10.77 9.11
CA CYS A 20 1.23 10.78 8.71
C CYS A 20 0.51 9.47 9.09
N ASP A 21 -0.76 9.57 9.49
CA ASP A 21 -1.60 8.40 9.74
C ASP A 21 -1.94 7.65 8.46
N ALA A 22 -2.07 8.35 7.33
CA ALA A 22 -2.48 7.80 6.05
C ALA A 22 -1.84 8.49 4.84
N ILE A 23 -1.73 7.76 3.74
CA ILE A 23 -1.19 8.21 2.46
C ILE A 23 -2.15 7.85 1.32
N ILE A 24 -2.37 8.78 0.38
CA ILE A 24 -3.31 8.59 -0.73
C ILE A 24 -2.53 8.37 -2.03
N ILE A 25 -2.79 7.26 -2.72
CA ILE A 25 -2.17 6.88 -4.01
C ILE A 25 -3.27 6.60 -5.05
N PRO A 26 -3.84 7.64 -5.68
CA PRO A 26 -5.02 7.52 -6.53
C PRO A 26 -4.66 7.24 -8.01
N SER A 27 -3.69 6.34 -8.25
CA SER A 27 -3.10 6.10 -9.58
C SER A 27 -4.13 5.62 -10.60
N ARG A 28 -4.10 6.20 -11.81
CA ARG A 28 -4.89 5.70 -12.96
C ARG A 28 -4.40 4.34 -13.44
N PHE A 29 -3.09 4.15 -13.36
CA PHE A 29 -2.36 2.93 -13.66
C PHE A 29 -1.11 2.89 -12.78
N GLU A 30 -0.74 1.72 -12.29
CA GLU A 30 0.41 1.55 -11.39
C GLU A 30 1.02 0.15 -11.58
N PRO A 31 2.16 -0.03 -12.27
CA PRO A 31 2.77 -1.35 -12.45
C PRO A 31 3.09 -2.05 -11.12
N CYS A 32 3.51 -1.25 -10.13
CA CYS A 32 3.86 -1.72 -8.80
C CYS A 32 3.42 -0.70 -7.74
N GLY A 33 4.04 0.47 -7.74
CA GLY A 33 3.99 1.46 -6.67
C GLY A 33 4.92 1.05 -5.52
N LEU A 34 5.78 1.97 -5.05
CA LEU A 34 6.63 1.73 -3.87
C LEU A 34 6.13 2.49 -2.64
N THR A 35 5.47 3.63 -2.83
CA THR A 35 5.01 4.51 -1.75
C THR A 35 3.97 3.86 -0.85
N GLN A 36 3.11 2.99 -1.37
CA GLN A 36 2.20 2.21 -0.54
C GLN A 36 2.93 1.14 0.27
N LEU A 37 4.00 0.54 -0.26
CA LEU A 37 4.82 -0.44 0.46
C LEU A 37 5.60 0.23 1.59
N TYR A 38 6.10 1.44 1.35
CA TYR A 38 6.68 2.26 2.39
C TYR A 38 5.62 2.62 3.44
N GLY A 39 4.42 3.06 3.04
CA GLY A 39 3.32 3.31 3.95
C GLY A 39 3.03 2.13 4.87
N LEU A 40 2.93 0.91 4.32
CA LEU A 40 2.81 -0.33 5.10
C LEU A 40 3.94 -0.47 6.12
N ARG A 41 5.20 -0.24 5.71
CA ARG A 41 6.37 -0.36 6.58
C ARG A 41 6.39 0.64 7.73
N TYR A 42 5.92 1.86 7.49
CA TYR A 42 5.86 2.94 8.49
C TYR A 42 4.58 2.92 9.34
N GLY A 43 3.61 2.06 9.02
CA GLY A 43 2.29 2.09 9.67
C GLY A 43 1.42 3.28 9.22
N CYS A 44 1.78 3.91 8.10
CA CYS A 44 1.02 4.95 7.43
C CYS A 44 0.04 4.30 6.45
N VAL A 45 -1.24 4.28 6.81
CA VAL A 45 -2.24 3.43 6.16
C VAL A 45 -2.55 3.93 4.74
N PRO A 46 -2.36 3.08 3.70
CA PRO A 46 -2.55 3.52 2.32
C PRO A 46 -4.03 3.52 1.90
N VAL A 47 -4.42 4.55 1.15
CA VAL A 47 -5.68 4.64 0.39
C VAL A 47 -5.34 4.62 -1.09
N VAL A 48 -5.71 3.55 -1.79
CA VAL A 48 -5.22 3.27 -3.14
C VAL A 48 -6.35 3.06 -4.14
N ALA A 49 -6.12 3.45 -5.40
CA ALA A 49 -6.94 2.97 -6.49
C ALA A 49 -6.71 1.46 -6.67
N ARG A 50 -7.76 0.69 -6.95
CA ARG A 50 -7.66 -0.75 -7.23
C ARG A 50 -7.14 -0.99 -8.66
N THR A 51 -5.84 -0.82 -8.88
CA THR A 51 -5.17 -1.02 -10.18
C THR A 51 -3.75 -1.54 -9.99
N GLY A 52 -3.30 -2.40 -10.92
CA GLY A 52 -1.96 -3.01 -10.96
C GLY A 52 -1.42 -3.42 -9.58
N GLY A 53 -0.18 -3.05 -9.27
CA GLY A 53 0.48 -3.49 -8.04
C GLY A 53 -0.16 -2.98 -6.75
N LEU A 54 -0.97 -1.91 -6.80
CA LEU A 54 -1.74 -1.46 -5.64
C LEU A 54 -2.82 -2.48 -5.25
N ALA A 55 -3.48 -3.07 -6.26
CA ALA A 55 -4.48 -4.10 -6.05
C ALA A 55 -3.86 -5.41 -5.53
N ASP A 56 -2.62 -5.69 -5.90
CA ASP A 56 -1.88 -6.88 -5.48
C ASP A 56 -1.33 -6.78 -4.05
N THR A 57 -1.09 -5.56 -3.55
CA THR A 57 -0.31 -5.33 -2.32
C THR A 57 -1.12 -4.83 -1.13
N ILE A 58 -2.28 -4.20 -1.36
CA ILE A 58 -3.13 -3.69 -0.28
C ILE A 58 -4.33 -4.61 -0.08
N ILE A 59 -4.66 -4.95 1.16
CA ILE A 59 -5.91 -5.66 1.50
C ILE A 59 -6.90 -4.63 2.00
N ASP A 60 -7.99 -4.44 1.25
CA ASP A 60 -9.03 -3.45 1.57
C ASP A 60 -9.68 -3.74 2.93
N ALA A 61 -9.83 -2.71 3.75
CA ALA A 61 -10.57 -2.71 5.01
C ALA A 61 -12.10 -2.75 4.78
N ASN A 62 -12.55 -3.78 4.06
CA ASN A 62 -13.94 -4.19 4.02
C ASN A 62 -14.31 -5.02 5.26
N GLU A 63 -15.59 -5.28 5.46
CA GLU A 63 -16.11 -5.97 6.64
C GLU A 63 -15.47 -7.36 6.85
N ALA A 64 -15.30 -8.14 5.79
CA ALA A 64 -14.70 -9.46 5.87
C ALA A 64 -13.22 -9.40 6.28
N ALA A 65 -12.44 -8.52 5.67
CA ALA A 65 -11.01 -8.36 5.97
C ALA A 65 -10.77 -7.78 7.37
N LEU A 66 -11.65 -6.88 7.84
CA LEU A 66 -11.62 -6.35 9.19
C LEU A 66 -11.93 -7.45 10.22
N SER A 67 -12.97 -8.24 9.98
CA SER A 67 -13.35 -9.37 10.84
C SER A 67 -12.25 -10.44 10.92
N ALA A 68 -11.63 -10.77 9.78
CA ALA A 68 -10.53 -11.72 9.71
C ALA A 68 -9.19 -11.16 10.23
N GLY A 69 -9.11 -9.85 10.51
CA GLY A 69 -7.88 -9.21 10.96
C GLY A 69 -6.76 -9.22 9.91
N VAL A 70 -7.09 -9.06 8.63
CA VAL A 70 -6.12 -9.08 7.52
C VAL A 70 -6.07 -7.78 6.72
N ALA A 71 -6.93 -6.81 7.02
CA ALA A 71 -6.94 -5.52 6.35
C ALA A 71 -5.62 -4.76 6.55
N THR A 72 -5.10 -4.15 5.49
CA THR A 72 -3.85 -3.36 5.51
C THR A 72 -3.99 -1.95 4.97
N GLY A 73 -5.13 -1.61 4.36
CA GLY A 73 -5.42 -0.27 3.84
C GLY A 73 -6.82 -0.16 3.27
N PHE A 74 -7.04 0.85 2.43
CA PHE A 74 -8.33 1.10 1.78
C PHE A 74 -8.15 1.11 0.27
N GLN A 75 -9.00 0.40 -0.45
CA GLN A 75 -9.05 0.45 -1.90
C GLN A 75 -10.30 1.20 -2.39
N PHE A 76 -10.21 1.78 -3.59
CA PHE A 76 -11.40 2.29 -4.29
C PHE A 76 -11.42 1.93 -5.77
N ALA A 77 -12.64 1.73 -6.27
CA ALA A 77 -12.97 1.55 -7.68
C ALA A 77 -14.43 1.98 -7.92
N PRO A 78 -14.79 2.48 -9.12
CA PRO A 78 -13.89 2.83 -10.23
C PRO A 78 -12.99 4.03 -9.88
N ASN A 79 -11.92 4.28 -10.64
CA ASN A 79 -11.01 5.39 -10.33
C ASN A 79 -11.64 6.75 -10.71
N ASN A 80 -12.45 7.29 -9.80
CA ASN A 80 -13.03 8.62 -9.87
C ASN A 80 -13.11 9.26 -8.47
N GLY A 81 -13.39 10.57 -8.44
CA GLY A 81 -13.43 11.33 -7.18
C GLY A 81 -14.47 10.85 -6.17
N GLY A 82 -15.62 10.35 -6.63
CA GLY A 82 -16.67 9.84 -5.74
C GLY A 82 -16.26 8.55 -5.02
N ALA A 83 -15.66 7.61 -5.75
CA ALA A 83 -15.14 6.36 -5.17
C ALA A 83 -13.96 6.63 -4.22
N MET A 84 -13.07 7.57 -4.57
CA MET A 84 -11.99 8.00 -3.70
C MET A 84 -12.52 8.63 -2.41
N LEU A 85 -13.51 9.52 -2.51
CA LEU A 85 -14.15 10.14 -1.35
C LEU A 85 -14.79 9.09 -0.44
N HIS A 86 -15.46 8.09 -1.00
CA HIS A 86 -16.04 6.99 -0.22
C HIS A 86 -14.97 6.19 0.53
N ALA A 87 -13.82 5.90 -0.09
CA ALA A 87 -12.71 5.25 0.63
C ALA A 87 -12.12 6.12 1.74
N ILE A 88 -12.01 7.44 1.53
CA ILE A 88 -11.58 8.38 2.58
C ILE A 88 -12.60 8.41 3.73
N GLN A 89 -13.90 8.36 3.45
CA GLN A 89 -14.93 8.28 4.49
C GLN A 89 -14.80 7.01 5.33
N ARG A 90 -14.62 5.85 4.70
CA ARG A 90 -14.34 4.58 5.41
C ARG A 90 -13.07 4.67 6.25
N LEU A 91 -12.03 5.32 5.72
CA LEU A 91 -10.79 5.55 6.47
C LEU A 91 -11.04 6.38 7.72
N VAL A 92 -11.73 7.51 7.61
CA VAL A 92 -12.04 8.39 8.75
C VAL A 92 -12.87 7.66 9.80
N GLU A 93 -13.83 6.83 9.38
CA GLU A 93 -14.63 6.00 10.30
C GLU A 93 -13.76 4.99 11.07
N GLN A 94 -12.83 4.29 10.40
CA GLN A 94 -11.96 3.34 11.10
C GLN A 94 -10.88 4.03 11.92
N HIS A 95 -10.38 5.18 11.49
CA HIS A 95 -9.43 5.99 12.25
C HIS A 95 -10.02 6.44 13.60
N ALA A 96 -11.32 6.72 13.64
CA ALA A 96 -12.05 7.01 14.89
C ALA A 96 -12.19 5.81 15.83
N ARG A 97 -11.74 4.61 15.44
CA ARG A 97 -11.78 3.36 16.23
C ARG A 97 -10.36 2.89 16.53
N PRO A 98 -9.74 3.32 17.65
CA PRO A 98 -8.31 3.09 17.91
C PRO A 98 -7.87 1.63 17.84
N ALA A 99 -8.69 0.70 18.34
CA ALA A 99 -8.39 -0.73 18.29
C ALA A 99 -8.35 -1.28 16.86
N THR A 100 -9.34 -0.91 16.04
CA THR A 100 -9.41 -1.30 14.63
C THR A 100 -8.29 -0.66 13.83
N TRP A 101 -8.05 0.64 14.02
CA TRP A 101 -6.98 1.37 13.34
C TRP A 101 -5.61 0.76 13.62
N ALA A 102 -5.30 0.53 14.90
CA ALA A 102 -4.05 -0.09 15.29
C ALA A 102 -3.92 -1.53 14.76
N SER A 103 -5.05 -2.23 14.57
CA SER A 103 -5.04 -3.53 13.89
C SER A 103 -4.61 -3.39 12.43
N ILE A 104 -5.20 -2.46 11.67
CA ILE A 104 -4.85 -2.21 10.26
C ILE A 104 -3.37 -1.85 10.14
N GLN A 105 -2.87 -0.94 10.98
CA GLN A 105 -1.46 -0.55 11.01
C GLN A 105 -0.53 -1.74 11.26
N ARG A 106 -0.81 -2.54 12.31
CA ARG A 106 0.03 -3.71 12.64
C ARG A 106 0.04 -4.77 11.55
N HIS A 107 -1.09 -4.99 10.88
CA HIS A 107 -1.13 -5.94 9.76
C HIS A 107 -0.39 -5.39 8.54
N GLY A 108 -0.49 -4.09 8.27
CA GLY A 108 0.32 -3.45 7.24
C GLY A 108 1.82 -3.57 7.52
N MET A 109 2.27 -3.28 8.74
CA MET A 109 3.68 -3.37 9.13
C MET A 109 4.25 -4.80 9.12
N LYS A 110 3.39 -5.82 9.17
CA LYS A 110 3.75 -7.23 9.03
C LYS A 110 3.79 -7.70 7.58
N ALA A 111 3.30 -6.91 6.62
CA ALA A 111 3.39 -7.26 5.21
C ALA A 111 4.86 -7.42 4.81
N ASP A 112 5.16 -8.54 4.19
CA ASP A 112 6.49 -8.80 3.65
C ASP A 112 6.65 -8.03 2.34
N VAL A 113 7.38 -6.91 2.42
CA VAL A 113 7.74 -6.03 1.31
C VAL A 113 9.23 -6.14 0.97
N SER A 114 9.88 -7.25 1.37
CA SER A 114 11.29 -7.49 1.12
C SER A 114 11.58 -7.85 -0.34
N TRP A 115 12.87 -7.81 -0.71
CA TRP A 115 13.34 -8.25 -2.01
C TRP A 115 13.47 -9.76 -2.14
N ASP A 116 13.41 -10.52 -1.05
CA ASP A 116 13.82 -11.93 -1.00
C ASP A 116 13.02 -12.79 -1.99
N LYS A 117 11.68 -12.67 -1.96
CA LYS A 117 10.79 -13.39 -2.90
C LYS A 117 11.05 -13.02 -4.37
N SER A 118 11.30 -11.74 -4.63
CA SER A 118 11.60 -11.27 -5.99
C SER A 118 12.96 -11.81 -6.46
N ALA A 119 13.97 -11.78 -5.59
CA ALA A 119 15.30 -12.30 -5.87
C ALA A 119 15.28 -13.80 -6.17
N GLU A 120 14.55 -14.60 -5.38
CA GLU A 120 14.38 -16.04 -5.63
C GLU A 120 13.79 -16.33 -7.02
N ARG A 121 12.74 -15.60 -7.40
CA ARG A 121 12.10 -15.72 -8.72
C ARG A 121 13.04 -15.35 -9.86
N TYR A 122 13.84 -14.29 -9.69
CA TYR A 122 14.84 -13.92 -10.69
C TYR A 122 15.95 -14.96 -10.81
N VAL A 123 16.43 -15.51 -9.70
CA VAL A 123 17.43 -16.58 -9.70
C VAL A 123 16.91 -17.83 -10.42
N GLU A 124 15.65 -18.23 -10.19
CA GLU A 124 15.03 -19.33 -10.91
C GLU A 124 14.95 -19.06 -12.42
N LEU A 125 14.52 -17.86 -12.81
CA LEU A 125 14.49 -17.45 -14.22
C LEU A 125 15.88 -17.50 -14.87
N TYR A 126 16.92 -17.04 -14.16
CA TYR A 126 18.29 -17.08 -14.67
C TYR A 126 18.80 -18.51 -14.84
N ARG A 127 18.49 -19.42 -13.90
CA ARG A 127 18.83 -20.85 -14.03
C ARG A 127 18.14 -21.49 -15.24
N LEU A 128 16.86 -21.17 -15.47
CA LEU A 128 16.10 -21.67 -16.62
C LEU A 128 16.68 -21.20 -17.95
N LEU A 129 17.05 -19.92 -18.06
CA LEU A 129 17.62 -19.38 -19.29
C LEU A 129 19.03 -19.91 -19.55
N HIS A 130 19.81 -20.15 -18.49
CA HIS A 130 21.13 -20.74 -18.61
C HIS A 130 21.06 -22.19 -19.09
N SER A 131 20.17 -23.02 -18.53
CA SER A 131 20.02 -24.43 -18.93
C SER A 131 19.56 -24.58 -20.38
N LYS A 132 18.67 -23.71 -20.87
CA LYS A 132 18.23 -23.68 -22.28
C LYS A 132 19.33 -23.31 -23.28
N ARG A 133 20.38 -22.62 -22.85
CA ARG A 133 21.52 -22.26 -23.70
C ARG A 133 22.58 -23.35 -23.76
N ALA A 134 22.63 -24.22 -22.74
CA ALA A 134 23.56 -25.33 -22.65
C ALA A 134 23.06 -26.61 -23.34
N ALA A 135 21.78 -26.68 -23.68
CA ALA A 135 21.14 -27.73 -24.49
C ALA A 135 21.08 -27.32 -25.97
#